data_AF-A0AAC9J9H1-F1
#
_entry.id   AF-A0AAC9J9H1-F1
#
_cell.length_a   1.000
_cell.length_b   1.000
_cell.length_c   1.000
_cell.angle_alpha   90.00
_cell.angle_beta   90.00
_cell.angle_gamma   90.00
#
_symmetry.space_group_name_H-M   'P 1'
#
loop_
_entity.id
_entity.type
_entity.pdbx_description
1 polymer ?
#
loop_
_entity_poly.entity_id
_entity_poly.type
_entity_poly.pdbx_seq_one_letter_code
_entity_poly.pdbx_strand_id
1 'polypeptide(L)'
;MQKVSTQKGFTLIELIIVIVLLGILAVTAAPKFLNLQDDARDATLEGIRASLQTSASVVNGKALINDVLGTTDTPVTLDVGADNVTIVNGYPQATELNMAALLDIDAADFGTEEISDSNSVLVYAKGFSTYSSTAPTATEAPCSVEYFNSTGEGVRPVIKVNSCVQ
;
A
#
# COMPACT_ATOMS: atom_id res chain seq x y z
N MET A 1 -26.28 -25.51 59.23
CA MET A 1 -25.98 -26.61 58.28
C MET A 1 -25.40 -25.98 57.02
N GLN A 2 -24.12 -26.17 56.77
CA GLN A 2 -23.43 -25.60 55.61
C GLN A 2 -23.59 -26.55 54.42
N LYS A 3 -24.30 -26.10 53.39
CA LYS A 3 -24.57 -26.87 52.17
C LYS A 3 -23.27 -27.01 51.38
N VAL A 4 -22.64 -28.19 51.43
CA VAL A 4 -21.48 -28.51 50.60
C VAL A 4 -21.96 -28.64 49.15
N SER A 5 -21.46 -27.80 48.24
CA SER A 5 -21.75 -27.93 46.82
C SER A 5 -20.91 -29.07 46.22
N THR A 6 -21.55 -29.97 45.49
CA THR A 6 -20.86 -31.04 44.78
C THR A 6 -20.19 -30.44 43.54
N GLN A 7 -18.86 -30.32 43.55
CA GLN A 7 -18.11 -30.03 42.32
C GLN A 7 -18.24 -31.24 41.38
N LYS A 8 -18.93 -31.07 40.25
CA LYS A 8 -18.88 -32.03 39.16
C LYS A 8 -17.50 -31.91 38.51
N GLY A 9 -16.66 -32.92 38.69
CA GLY A 9 -15.38 -33.02 37.99
C GLY A 9 -15.58 -33.23 36.49
N PHE A 10 -14.65 -32.70 35.69
CA PHE A 10 -14.61 -32.89 34.24
C PHE A 10 -14.23 -34.34 33.91
N THR A 11 -14.90 -34.98 32.95
CA THR A 11 -14.58 -36.36 32.56
C THR A 11 -13.38 -36.39 31.60
N LEU A 12 -12.60 -37.49 31.63
CA LEU A 12 -11.49 -37.67 30.69
C LEU A 12 -11.97 -37.67 29.23
N ILE A 13 -13.17 -38.19 28.96
CA ILE A 13 -13.73 -38.21 27.61
C ILE A 13 -14.10 -36.80 27.12
N GLU A 14 -14.64 -35.93 27.98
CA GLU A 14 -14.89 -34.53 27.62
C GLU A 14 -13.59 -33.82 27.26
N LEU A 15 -12.50 -34.09 27.97
CA LEU A 15 -11.20 -33.49 27.65
C LEU A 15 -10.66 -33.96 26.30
N ILE A 16 -10.78 -35.26 26.01
CA ILE A 16 -10.35 -35.83 24.73
C ILE A 16 -11.17 -35.28 23.56
N ILE A 17 -12.49 -35.17 23.71
CA ILE A 17 -13.35 -34.64 22.66
C ILE A 17 -12.98 -33.17 22.36
N VAL A 18 -12.72 -32.37 23.39
CA VAL A 18 -12.34 -30.95 23.21
C VAL A 18 -11.03 -30.82 22.44
N ILE A 19 -9.98 -31.58 22.77
CA ILE A 19 -8.72 -31.50 22.03
C ILE A 19 -8.85 -31.96 20.58
N VAL A 20 -9.68 -32.98 20.31
CA VAL A 20 -9.95 -33.45 18.94
C VAL A 20 -10.68 -32.38 18.14
N LEU A 21 -11.71 -31.76 18.71
CA LEU A 21 -12.44 -30.67 18.06
C LEU A 21 -11.55 -29.46 17.79
N LEU A 22 -10.72 -29.06 18.76
CA LEU A 22 -9.74 -27.98 18.56
C LEU A 22 -8.71 -28.34 17.48
N GLY A 23 -8.29 -29.61 17.39
CA GLY A 23 -7.40 -30.08 16.33
C GLY A 23 -7.99 -29.92 14.92
N ILE A 24 -9.26 -30.28 14.73
CA ILE A 24 -9.95 -30.13 13.43
C ILE A 24 -10.09 -28.64 13.07
N LEU A 25 -10.50 -27.80 14.02
CA LEU A 25 -10.66 -26.36 13.79
C LEU A 25 -9.32 -25.70 13.44
N ALA A 26 -8.23 -26.09 14.12
CA ALA A 26 -6.90 -25.54 13.89
C ALA A 26 -6.39 -25.81 12.45
N VAL A 27 -6.57 -27.04 11.93
CA VAL A 27 -6.11 -27.42 10.59
C VAL A 27 -6.83 -26.64 9.49
N THR A 28 -8.11 -26.31 9.68
CA THR A 28 -8.88 -25.54 8.69
C THR A 28 -8.67 -24.02 8.78
N ALA A 29 -8.41 -23.49 9.98
CA ALA A 29 -8.22 -22.06 10.20
C ALA A 29 -6.80 -21.57 9.88
N ALA A 30 -5.77 -22.40 10.13
CA ALA A 30 -4.38 -21.99 9.99
C ALA A 30 -3.99 -21.56 8.56
N PRO A 31 -4.36 -22.27 7.47
CA PRO A 31 -4.02 -21.86 6.11
C PRO A 31 -4.65 -20.52 5.72
N LYS A 32 -5.88 -20.26 6.17
CA LYS A 32 -6.58 -18.99 5.90
C LYS A 32 -5.93 -17.81 6.62
N PHE A 33 -5.47 -18.04 7.86
CA PHE A 33 -4.79 -17.01 8.64
C PHE A 33 -3.45 -16.57 8.04
N LEU A 34 -2.73 -17.48 7.38
CA LEU A 34 -1.46 -17.15 6.73
C LEU A 34 -1.64 -16.19 5.54
N ASN A 35 -2.64 -16.42 4.68
CA ASN A 35 -2.88 -15.60 3.49
C ASN A 35 -3.56 -14.25 3.79
N LEU A 36 -4.25 -14.14 4.93
CA LEU A 36 -5.00 -12.92 5.32
C LEU A 36 -4.11 -11.67 5.45
N GLN A 37 -2.82 -11.83 5.78
CA GLN A 37 -1.91 -10.70 5.91
C GLN A 37 -1.52 -10.12 4.54
N ASP A 38 -1.22 -10.98 3.57
CA ASP A 38 -0.85 -10.55 2.22
C ASP A 38 -2.07 -10.00 1.47
N ASP A 39 -3.24 -10.62 1.64
CA ASP A 39 -4.52 -10.09 1.14
C ASP A 39 -4.83 -8.70 1.72
N ALA A 40 -4.56 -8.49 3.01
CA ALA A 40 -4.78 -7.20 3.66
C ALA A 40 -3.82 -6.12 3.12
N ARG A 41 -2.56 -6.48 2.88
CA ARG A 41 -1.58 -5.56 2.28
C ARG A 41 -1.97 -5.19 0.86
N ASP A 42 -2.39 -6.17 0.04
CA ASP A 42 -2.87 -5.91 -1.32
C ASP A 42 -4.07 -4.96 -1.35
N ALA A 43 -5.02 -5.15 -0.43
CA ALA A 43 -6.15 -4.24 -0.28
C ALA A 43 -5.70 -2.80 0.07
N THR A 44 -4.70 -2.65 0.94
CA THR A 44 -4.13 -1.33 1.26
C THR A 44 -3.40 -0.71 0.07
N LEU A 45 -2.63 -1.51 -0.68
CA LEU A 45 -1.94 -1.04 -1.90
C LEU A 45 -2.93 -0.57 -2.97
N GLU A 46 -4.05 -1.27 -3.17
CA GLU A 46 -5.12 -0.78 -4.06
C GLU A 46 -5.76 0.52 -3.55
N GLY A 47 -5.86 0.70 -2.22
CA GLY A 47 -6.24 1.97 -1.61
C GLY A 47 -5.26 3.10 -1.95
N ILE A 48 -3.96 2.84 -1.84
CA ILE A 48 -2.89 3.79 -2.22
C ILE A 48 -2.97 4.14 -3.70
N ARG A 49 -3.19 3.14 -4.57
CA ARG A 49 -3.39 3.36 -6.01
C ARG A 49 -4.56 4.30 -6.30
N ALA A 50 -5.70 4.08 -5.66
CA ALA A 50 -6.88 4.94 -5.81
C ALA A 50 -6.62 6.37 -5.32
N SER A 51 -5.89 6.51 -4.21
CA SER A 51 -5.44 7.80 -3.69
C SER A 51 -4.57 8.53 -4.71
N LEU A 52 -3.54 7.86 -5.25
CA LEU A 52 -2.66 8.41 -6.29
C LEU A 52 -3.42 8.83 -7.56
N GLN A 53 -4.39 8.03 -8.02
CA GLN A 53 -5.23 8.39 -9.17
C GLN A 53 -6.04 9.66 -8.92
N THR A 54 -6.55 9.81 -7.69
CA THR A 54 -7.31 10.99 -7.27
C THR A 54 -6.39 12.20 -7.19
N SER A 55 -5.25 12.09 -6.50
CA SER A 55 -4.24 13.14 -6.38
C SER A 55 -3.73 13.59 -7.75
N ALA A 56 -3.43 12.67 -8.66
CA ALA A 56 -3.03 13.00 -10.04
C ALA A 56 -4.10 13.80 -10.79
N SER A 57 -5.38 13.49 -10.58
CA SER A 57 -6.49 14.22 -11.21
C SER A 57 -6.67 15.62 -10.63
N VAL A 58 -6.46 15.79 -9.32
CA VAL A 58 -6.49 17.10 -8.64
C VAL A 58 -5.34 17.99 -9.11
N VAL A 59 -4.12 17.45 -9.16
CA VAL A 59 -2.94 18.16 -9.66
C VAL A 59 -3.15 18.57 -11.11
N ASN A 60 -3.69 17.68 -11.94
CA ASN A 60 -4.02 18.01 -13.33
C ASN A 60 -5.07 19.11 -13.46
N GLY A 61 -6.12 19.10 -12.64
CA GLY A 61 -7.09 20.20 -12.56
C GLY A 61 -6.44 21.54 -12.24
N LYS A 62 -5.47 21.56 -11.32
CA LYS A 62 -4.71 22.78 -10.99
C LYS A 62 -3.73 23.16 -12.10
N ALA A 63 -3.10 22.19 -12.77
CA ALA A 63 -2.20 22.44 -13.88
C ALA A 63 -2.95 23.05 -15.09
N LEU A 64 -4.20 22.61 -15.33
CA LEU A 64 -5.11 23.18 -16.32
C LEU A 64 -5.40 24.65 -16.04
N ILE A 65 -5.71 24.99 -14.78
CA ILE A 65 -6.04 26.37 -14.37
C ILE A 65 -4.83 27.30 -14.52
N ASN A 66 -3.62 26.79 -14.28
CA ASN A 66 -2.39 27.57 -14.33
C ASN A 66 -1.69 27.54 -15.69
N ASP A 67 -2.27 26.88 -16.70
CA ASP A 67 -1.75 26.78 -18.08
C ASP A 67 -0.34 26.16 -18.18
N VAL A 68 -0.10 25.09 -17.40
CA VAL A 68 1.23 24.44 -17.27
C VAL A 68 1.24 22.98 -17.73
N LEU A 69 0.29 22.58 -18.57
CA LEU A 69 0.10 21.18 -19.01
C LEU A 69 1.22 20.64 -19.89
N GLY A 70 1.80 21.47 -20.76
CA GLY A 70 2.83 21.06 -21.71
C GLY A 70 4.27 21.11 -21.18
N THR A 71 4.44 21.29 -19.87
CA THR A 71 5.78 21.46 -19.28
C THR A 71 6.47 20.11 -19.09
N THR A 72 7.50 19.85 -19.92
CA THR A 72 8.27 18.60 -19.95
C THR A 72 9.72 18.75 -19.45
N ASP A 73 10.36 19.89 -19.73
CA ASP A 73 11.82 20.03 -19.56
C ASP A 73 12.24 20.82 -18.30
N THR A 74 11.29 21.48 -17.63
CA THR A 74 11.52 22.15 -16.35
C THR A 74 10.36 21.84 -15.42
N PRO A 75 10.57 21.07 -14.34
CA PRO A 75 9.52 20.79 -13.38
C PRO A 75 8.95 22.11 -12.86
N VAL A 76 7.67 22.34 -13.12
CA VAL A 76 6.97 23.49 -12.56
C VAL A 76 6.49 23.10 -11.18
N THR A 77 6.78 23.93 -10.19
CA THR A 77 6.25 23.75 -8.84
C THR A 77 4.84 24.32 -8.79
N LEU A 78 3.88 23.48 -8.40
CA LEU A 78 2.47 23.83 -8.30
C LEU A 78 1.98 23.67 -6.87
N ASP A 79 1.33 24.72 -6.36
CA ASP A 79 0.69 24.68 -5.05
C ASP A 79 -0.63 23.88 -5.10
N VAL A 80 -0.64 22.72 -4.46
CA VAL A 80 -1.82 21.88 -4.34
C VAL A 80 -2.66 22.18 -3.10
N GLY A 81 -2.27 23.16 -2.31
CA GLY A 81 -2.96 23.70 -1.14
C GLY A 81 -2.35 23.23 0.18
N ALA A 82 -2.00 21.95 0.28
CA ALA A 82 -1.30 21.38 1.44
C ALA A 82 0.23 21.52 1.30
N ASP A 83 0.74 21.30 0.09
CA ASP A 83 2.16 21.29 -0.23
C ASP A 83 2.40 21.72 -1.68
N ASN A 84 3.68 21.88 -2.02
CA ASN A 84 4.15 22.16 -3.36
C ASN A 84 4.54 20.87 -4.07
N VAL A 85 3.99 20.66 -5.27
CA VAL A 85 4.23 19.45 -6.07
C VAL A 85 4.87 19.84 -7.39
N THR A 86 5.94 19.16 -7.76
CA THR A 86 6.55 19.32 -9.08
C THR A 86 5.75 18.54 -10.12
N ILE A 87 5.48 19.14 -11.27
CA ILE A 87 4.66 18.52 -12.32
C ILE A 87 5.46 18.24 -13.59
N VAL A 88 5.03 17.20 -14.30
CA VAL A 88 5.43 16.86 -15.66
C VAL A 88 4.17 16.56 -16.49
N ASN A 89 4.04 17.16 -17.67
CA ASN A 89 2.88 16.97 -18.54
C ASN A 89 1.51 17.26 -17.86
N GLY A 90 1.51 18.18 -16.88
CA GLY A 90 0.32 18.50 -16.09
C GLY A 90 -0.09 17.43 -15.07
N TYR A 91 0.78 16.49 -14.73
CA TYR A 91 0.59 15.49 -13.68
C TYR A 91 1.75 15.53 -12.68
N PRO A 92 1.60 14.98 -11.46
CA PRO A 92 2.71 14.88 -10.52
C PRO A 92 3.92 14.20 -11.15
N GLN A 93 5.11 14.73 -10.92
CA GLN A 93 6.34 14.02 -11.24
C GLN A 93 6.52 12.84 -10.27
N ALA A 94 7.04 11.73 -10.78
CA ALA A 94 7.37 10.52 -10.05
C ALA A 94 8.62 10.76 -9.20
N THR A 95 8.46 11.47 -8.08
CA THR A 95 9.50 11.74 -7.10
C THR A 95 9.01 11.40 -5.70
N GLU A 96 9.92 11.03 -4.81
CA GLU A 96 9.60 10.73 -3.40
C GLU A 96 8.98 11.94 -2.70
N LEU A 97 9.50 13.14 -2.99
CA LEU A 97 8.97 14.39 -2.45
C LEU A 97 7.50 14.61 -2.84
N ASN A 98 7.16 14.35 -4.10
CA ASN A 98 5.77 14.48 -4.54
C ASN A 98 4.87 13.39 -3.94
N MET A 99 5.37 12.16 -3.77
CA MET A 99 4.59 11.11 -3.12
C MET A 99 4.30 11.47 -1.67
N ALA A 100 5.28 12.01 -0.95
CA ALA A 100 5.10 12.47 0.43
C ALA A 100 4.12 13.67 0.53
N ALA A 101 4.14 14.58 -0.45
CA ALA A 101 3.21 15.71 -0.50
C ALA A 101 1.77 15.33 -0.90
N LEU A 102 1.59 14.25 -1.66
CA LEU A 102 0.29 13.85 -2.22
C LEU A 102 -0.39 12.70 -1.48
N LEU A 103 0.37 11.94 -0.70
CA LEU A 103 -0.12 10.79 0.05
C LEU A 103 0.09 11.00 1.54
N ASP A 104 -0.98 10.83 2.30
CA ASP A 104 -0.93 10.74 3.76
C ASP A 104 -0.77 9.26 4.15
N ILE A 105 0.48 8.78 4.14
CA ILE A 105 0.84 7.40 4.49
C ILE A 105 1.79 7.39 5.70
N ASP A 106 1.62 6.40 6.58
CA ASP A 106 2.50 6.25 7.73
C ASP A 106 3.87 5.74 7.29
N ALA A 107 4.92 6.51 7.57
CA ALA A 107 6.31 6.17 7.25
C ALA A 107 6.84 4.97 8.05
N ALA A 108 6.16 4.51 9.10
CA ALA A 108 6.47 3.25 9.77
C ALA A 108 6.05 2.04 8.93
N ASP A 109 4.90 2.14 8.28
CA ASP A 109 4.27 1.04 7.54
C ASP A 109 4.60 1.06 6.05
N PHE A 110 4.91 2.23 5.48
CA PHE A 110 5.20 2.39 4.06
C PHE A 110 6.51 3.14 3.82
N GLY A 111 7.12 2.88 2.67
CA GLY A 111 8.26 3.62 2.15
C GLY A 111 8.02 4.05 0.70
N THR A 112 8.81 5.00 0.25
CA THR A 112 8.83 5.48 -1.12
C THR A 112 10.25 5.41 -1.67
N GLU A 113 10.43 5.01 -2.92
CA GLU A 113 11.76 4.95 -3.57
C GLU A 113 11.63 5.36 -5.04
N GLU A 114 12.48 6.28 -5.48
CA GLU A 114 12.59 6.66 -6.90
C GLU A 114 13.36 5.62 -7.71
N ILE A 115 12.80 5.18 -8.84
CA ILE A 115 13.49 4.37 -9.84
C ILE A 115 13.91 5.27 -10.99
N SER A 116 15.08 5.90 -10.86
CA SER A 116 15.55 6.94 -11.78
C SER A 116 15.66 6.48 -13.24
N ASP A 117 15.98 5.22 -13.49
CA ASP A 117 16.11 4.67 -14.85
C ASP A 117 14.75 4.52 -15.58
N SER A 118 13.63 4.58 -14.86
CA SER A 118 12.29 4.32 -15.39
C SER A 118 11.31 5.48 -15.25
N ASN A 119 11.76 6.64 -14.76
CA ASN A 119 10.89 7.79 -14.45
C ASN A 119 9.67 7.37 -13.62
N SER A 120 9.88 6.46 -12.67
CA SER A 120 8.86 5.91 -11.78
C SER A 120 9.25 6.05 -10.32
N VAL A 121 8.24 6.00 -9.45
CA VAL A 121 8.40 5.98 -8.00
C VAL A 121 7.57 4.83 -7.45
N LEU A 122 8.14 4.09 -6.51
CA LEU A 122 7.50 2.99 -5.82
C LEU A 122 6.99 3.47 -4.47
N VAL A 123 5.78 3.06 -4.10
CA VAL A 123 5.27 3.09 -2.72
C VAL A 123 5.17 1.65 -2.26
N TYR A 124 5.98 1.24 -1.29
CA TYR A 124 6.10 -0.16 -0.88
C TYR A 124 5.74 -0.37 0.59
N ALA A 125 5.19 -1.54 0.91
CA ALA A 125 4.84 -1.89 2.28
C ALA A 125 6.06 -2.37 3.06
N LYS A 126 6.41 -1.70 4.15
CA LYS A 126 7.45 -2.16 5.09
C LYS A 126 6.98 -3.42 5.83
N GLY A 127 7.94 -4.25 6.24
CA GLY A 127 7.66 -5.55 6.84
C GLY A 127 7.28 -6.65 5.84
N PHE A 128 7.26 -6.35 4.54
CA PHE A 128 7.30 -7.35 3.48
C PHE A 128 8.76 -7.63 3.08
N SER A 129 9.16 -8.91 3.03
CA SER A 129 10.53 -9.32 2.70
C SER A 129 11.58 -8.53 3.53
N THR A 130 12.52 -7.86 2.87
CA THR A 130 13.58 -7.03 3.48
C THR A 130 13.26 -5.52 3.48
N TYR A 131 12.05 -5.11 3.11
CA TYR A 131 11.70 -3.70 2.89
C TYR A 131 11.76 -2.80 4.12
N SER A 132 11.85 -3.38 5.33
CA SER A 132 12.10 -2.62 6.55
C SER A 132 13.53 -2.08 6.65
N SER A 133 14.50 -2.70 5.96
CA SER A 133 15.92 -2.32 6.01
C SER A 133 16.48 -1.93 4.65
N THR A 134 15.82 -2.31 3.55
CA THR A 134 16.33 -2.10 2.19
C THR A 134 15.16 -1.84 1.25
N ALA A 135 15.12 -0.65 0.66
CA ALA A 135 14.12 -0.30 -0.33
C ALA A 135 14.24 -1.16 -1.60
N PRO A 136 13.12 -1.43 -2.29
CA PRO A 136 13.15 -2.09 -3.60
C PRO A 136 13.80 -1.17 -4.64
N THR A 137 14.75 -1.69 -5.42
CA THR A 137 15.52 -0.91 -6.41
C THR A 137 15.13 -1.19 -7.85
N ALA A 138 14.07 -1.97 -8.09
CA ALA A 138 13.65 -2.40 -9.41
C ALA A 138 12.16 -2.17 -9.60
N THR A 139 11.77 -1.86 -10.83
CA THR A 139 10.36 -1.85 -11.26
C THR A 139 9.71 -3.21 -11.02
N GLU A 140 8.38 -3.24 -10.87
CA GLU A 140 7.63 -4.48 -10.65
C GLU A 140 8.03 -5.24 -9.37
N ALA A 141 8.67 -4.56 -8.40
CA ALA A 141 8.94 -5.13 -7.09
C ALA A 141 7.64 -5.61 -6.43
N PRO A 142 7.62 -6.79 -5.79
CA PRO A 142 6.42 -7.30 -5.14
C PRO A 142 6.01 -6.41 -3.96
N CYS A 143 4.72 -6.42 -3.61
CA CYS A 143 4.15 -5.66 -2.51
C CYS A 143 4.41 -4.14 -2.56
N SER A 144 4.18 -3.56 -3.75
CA SER A 144 4.35 -2.13 -3.98
C SER A 144 3.35 -1.57 -5.00
N VAL A 145 3.07 -0.29 -4.93
CA VAL A 145 2.42 0.50 -5.98
C VAL A 145 3.48 1.25 -6.76
N GLU A 146 3.51 1.10 -8.07
CA GLU A 146 4.42 1.80 -8.96
C GLU A 146 3.68 2.89 -9.74
N TYR A 147 4.17 4.13 -9.60
CA TYR A 147 3.67 5.29 -10.33
C TYR A 147 4.68 5.67 -11.41
N PHE A 148 4.25 5.67 -12.66
CA PHE A 148 5.05 6.12 -13.81
C PHE A 148 4.65 7.53 -14.20
N ASN A 149 5.65 8.36 -14.53
CA ASN A 149 5.42 9.68 -15.10
C ASN A 149 4.50 9.62 -16.32
N SER A 150 3.71 10.69 -16.48
CA SER A 150 2.95 10.89 -17.71
C SER A 150 3.89 11.03 -18.91
N THR A 151 3.58 10.35 -20.00
CA THR A 151 4.38 10.33 -21.23
C THR A 151 4.05 11.47 -22.19
N GLY A 152 3.07 12.33 -21.87
CA GLY A 152 2.69 13.45 -22.72
C GLY A 152 1.48 14.22 -22.21
N GLU A 153 1.27 15.41 -22.73
CA GLU A 153 0.14 16.27 -22.36
C GLU A 153 -1.21 15.53 -22.56
N GLY A 154 -2.05 15.57 -21.53
CA GLY A 154 -3.35 14.89 -21.52
C GLY A 154 -3.27 13.36 -21.41
N VAL A 155 -2.07 12.77 -21.33
CA VAL A 155 -1.88 11.35 -21.07
C VAL A 155 -1.81 11.13 -19.57
N ARG A 156 -2.71 10.33 -19.02
CA ARG A 156 -2.72 10.03 -17.59
C ARG A 156 -1.49 9.19 -17.21
N PRO A 157 -0.91 9.40 -16.01
CA PRO A 157 0.16 8.56 -15.49
C PRO A 157 -0.32 7.12 -15.32
N VAL A 158 0.59 6.17 -15.51
CA VAL A 158 0.30 4.75 -15.31
C VAL A 158 0.58 4.41 -13.85
N ILE A 159 -0.39 3.78 -13.18
CA ILE A 159 -0.25 3.35 -11.78
C ILE A 159 -0.56 1.87 -11.71
N LYS A 160 0.45 1.07 -11.36
CA LYS A 160 0.39 -0.39 -11.25
C LYS A 160 0.47 -0.81 -9.78
N VAL A 161 -0.25 -1.85 -9.41
CA VAL A 161 -0.11 -2.51 -8.10
C VAL A 161 0.55 -3.85 -8.35
N ASN A 162 1.64 -4.10 -7.64
CA ASN A 162 2.37 -5.36 -7.64
C ASN A 162 1.99 -6.11 -6.36
N SER A 163 1.35 -7.26 -6.52
CA SER A 163 0.80 -8.03 -5.40
C SER A 163 1.88 -8.47 -4.41
N CYS A 164 1.49 -8.57 -3.13
CA CYS A 164 2.24 -9.15 -2.04
C CYS A 164 2.14 -10.68 -2.02
N VAL A 165 1.10 -11.26 -2.64
CA VAL A 165 0.89 -12.71 -2.68
C VAL A 165 1.84 -13.33 -3.72
N GLN A 166 2.70 -14.24 -3.27
CA GLN A 166 3.58 -15.05 -4.14
C GLN A 166 2.99 -16.42 -4.44
#